data_AF-A0A956DY01-F1
#
_entry.id   AF-A0A956DY01-F1
#
_cell.length_a   1.000
_cell.length_b   1.000
_cell.length_c   1.000
_cell.angle_alpha   90.00
_cell.angle_beta   90.00
_cell.angle_gamma   90.00
#
_symmetry.space_group_name_H-M   'P 1'
#
loop_
_entity.id
_entity.type
_entity.pdbx_description
1 polymer ?
#
loop_
_entity_poly.entity_id
_entity_poly.type
_entity_poly.pdbx_seq_one_letter_code
_entity_poly.pdbx_strand_id
1 'polypeptide(L)'
;DGFRWGASLRMEGEHVYFRQAKTNYSRHMADEILLVRGDNGVLRVASEGERIHLEETREEAAEEARREREESRIVEMRERLGEAIRKAKAPLTSRKQLEGLVSGTQSIKSAAVTQMLSDGELVRVAGEGGSKAHFRLAVEVGNQ
;
A
#
# COMPACT_ATOMS: atom_id res chain seq x y z
N ASP A 1 -13.12 32.83 26.71
CA ASP A 1 -13.87 31.74 27.36
C ASP A 1 -13.00 30.90 28.27
N GLY A 2 -13.41 30.78 29.53
CA GLY A 2 -12.68 30.17 30.64
C GLY A 2 -13.16 28.75 30.98
N PHE A 3 -12.97 27.79 30.08
CA PHE A 3 -13.24 26.39 30.39
C PHE A 3 -12.16 25.83 31.34
N ARG A 4 -12.52 25.50 32.58
CA ARG A 4 -11.62 24.98 33.63
C ARG A 4 -11.39 23.46 33.53
N TRP A 5 -12.34 22.76 32.92
CA TRP A 5 -12.33 21.30 32.71
C TRP A 5 -13.26 20.95 31.56
N GLY A 6 -12.84 20.06 30.68
CA GLY A 6 -13.66 19.52 29.59
C GLY A 6 -13.48 18.02 29.47
N ALA A 7 -14.55 17.33 29.08
CA ALA A 7 -14.50 15.93 28.70
C ALA A 7 -15.20 15.75 27.36
N SER A 8 -14.65 14.90 26.51
CA SER A 8 -15.19 14.57 25.20
C SER A 8 -15.19 13.07 25.01
N LEU A 9 -16.28 12.57 24.42
CA LEU A 9 -16.37 11.22 23.88
C LEU A 9 -16.26 11.30 22.36
N ARG A 10 -15.48 10.41 21.78
CA ARG A 10 -15.27 10.31 20.33
C ARG A 10 -15.51 8.87 19.89
N MET A 11 -16.33 8.69 18.86
CA MET A 11 -16.58 7.39 18.27
C MET A 11 -15.73 7.19 17.02
N GLU A 12 -15.09 6.03 16.92
CA GLU A 12 -14.33 5.56 15.77
C GLU A 12 -14.77 4.13 15.45
N GLY A 13 -15.64 3.97 14.45
CA GLY A 13 -16.29 2.68 14.20
C GLY A 13 -17.09 2.23 15.42
N GLU A 14 -16.73 1.08 15.99
CA GLU A 14 -17.36 0.52 17.19
C GLU A 14 -16.68 0.96 18.50
N HIS A 15 -15.57 1.70 18.43
CA HIS A 15 -14.78 2.09 19.59
C HIS A 15 -15.17 3.46 20.12
N VAL A 16 -15.18 3.60 21.44
CA VAL A 16 -15.45 4.87 22.12
C VAL A 16 -14.18 5.33 22.83
N TYR A 17 -13.72 6.52 22.51
CA TYR A 17 -12.56 7.15 23.13
C TYR A 17 -13.02 8.26 24.07
N PHE A 18 -12.52 8.25 25.30
CA PHE A 18 -12.75 9.29 26.29
C PHE A 18 -11.49 10.13 26.44
N ARG A 19 -11.64 11.44 26.29
CA ARG A 19 -10.57 12.41 26.50
C ARG A 19 -10.99 13.45 27.51
N GLN A 20 -10.09 13.75 28.44
CA GLN A 20 -10.27 14.79 29.43
C GLN A 20 -9.24 15.90 29.19
N ALA A 21 -9.69 17.14 29.07
CA ALA A 21 -8.85 18.33 28.98
C ALA A 21 -8.98 19.16 30.26
N LYS A 22 -7.85 19.52 30.87
CA LYS A 22 -7.80 20.47 31.99
C LYS A 22 -6.77 21.55 31.66
N THR A 23 -7.21 22.80 31.65
CA THR A 23 -6.47 23.95 31.11
C THR A 23 -5.34 24.48 32.01
N ASN A 24 -4.91 23.76 33.06
CA ASN A 24 -3.99 24.33 34.05
C ASN A 24 -2.97 23.36 34.68
N TYR A 25 -2.27 22.52 33.90
CA TYR A 25 -1.06 21.86 34.38
C TYR A 25 0.07 21.87 33.34
N SER A 26 1.29 22.10 33.84
CA SER A 26 2.59 21.95 33.16
C SER A 26 3.01 20.49 32.94
N ARG A 27 2.10 19.52 33.10
CA ARG A 27 2.34 18.08 32.86
C ARG A 27 1.30 17.54 31.89
N HIS A 28 1.75 16.73 30.92
CA HIS A 28 0.89 15.99 30.01
C HIS A 28 -0.02 15.04 30.81
N MET A 29 -1.35 15.23 30.71
CA MET A 29 -2.32 14.19 31.08
C MET A 29 -2.45 13.21 29.89
N ALA A 30 -2.69 11.93 30.18
CA ALA A 30 -2.74 10.85 29.18
C ALA A 30 -3.73 11.14 28.02
N ASP A 31 -3.36 10.66 26.83
CA ASP A 31 -3.78 11.20 25.53
C ASP A 31 -5.19 10.81 25.07
N GLU A 32 -5.71 9.64 25.47
CA GLU A 32 -7.08 9.19 25.22
C GLU A 32 -7.30 7.85 25.95
N ILE A 33 -8.50 7.57 26.44
CA ILE A 33 -8.85 6.29 27.08
C ILE A 33 -9.81 5.54 26.17
N LEU A 34 -9.47 4.30 25.80
CA LEU A 34 -10.37 3.41 25.10
C LEU A 34 -11.42 2.85 26.06
N LEU A 35 -12.69 3.03 25.69
CA LEU A 35 -13.85 2.46 26.34
C LEU A 35 -14.43 1.34 25.47
N VAL A 36 -14.70 0.20 26.11
CA VAL A 36 -15.33 -0.97 25.51
C VAL A 36 -16.67 -1.24 26.19
N ARG A 37 -17.59 -1.89 25.49
CA ARG A 37 -18.87 -2.31 26.08
C ARG A 37 -18.62 -3.45 27.06
N GLY A 38 -19.02 -3.25 28.30
CA GLY A 38 -19.12 -4.30 29.30
C GLY A 38 -20.56 -4.82 29.42
N ASP A 39 -20.80 -5.59 30.48
CA ASP A 39 -22.09 -6.19 30.75
C ASP A 39 -23.20 -5.13 30.91
N ASN A 40 -24.42 -5.49 30.51
CA ASN A 40 -25.61 -4.64 30.60
C ASN A 40 -25.48 -3.28 29.88
N GLY A 41 -24.59 -3.17 28.89
CA GLY A 41 -24.45 -1.98 28.05
C GLY A 41 -23.65 -0.83 28.68
N VAL A 42 -23.00 -1.06 29.83
CA VAL A 42 -22.14 -0.07 30.49
C VAL A 42 -20.79 0.02 29.77
N LEU A 43 -20.28 1.23 29.56
CA LEU A 43 -18.93 1.43 29.05
C LEU A 43 -17.92 1.26 30.18
N ARG A 44 -16.88 0.45 29.94
CA ARG A 44 -15.75 0.26 30.84
C ARG A 44 -14.44 0.59 30.15
N VAL A 45 -13.41 0.88 30.94
CA VAL A 45 -12.05 1.02 30.40
C VAL A 45 -11.60 -0.33 29.83
N ALA A 46 -11.02 -0.29 28.64
CA ALA A 46 -10.42 -1.47 28.04
C ALA A 46 -9.29 -2.01 28.92
N SER A 47 -9.24 -3.32 29.09
CA SER A 47 -8.08 -3.98 29.70
C SER A 47 -6.86 -3.85 28.78
N GLU A 48 -5.67 -4.06 29.34
CA GLU A 48 -4.43 -3.98 28.54
C GLU A 48 -4.42 -4.99 27.38
N GLY A 49 -4.90 -6.21 27.62
CA GLY A 49 -5.01 -7.22 26.56
C GLY A 49 -5.94 -6.81 25.42
N GLU A 50 -7.06 -6.15 25.73
CA GLU A 50 -7.98 -5.64 24.70
C GLU A 50 -7.39 -4.46 23.92
N ARG A 51 -6.58 -3.62 24.57
CA ARG A 51 -5.87 -2.53 23.91
C ARG A 51 -4.83 -3.06 22.95
N ILE A 52 -4.00 -4.01 23.40
CA ILE A 52 -2.97 -4.66 22.58
C ILE A 52 -3.63 -5.33 21.36
N HIS A 53 -4.68 -6.12 21.59
CA HIS A 53 -5.36 -6.81 20.50
C HIS A 53 -5.95 -5.83 19.46
N LEU A 54 -6.51 -4.70 19.90
CA LEU A 54 -7.01 -3.67 19.00
C LEU A 54 -5.87 -3.02 18.19
N GLU A 55 -4.75 -2.73 18.84
CA GLU A 55 -3.57 -2.17 18.17
C GLU A 55 -3.02 -3.14 17.12
N GLU A 56 -2.85 -4.42 17.47
CA GLU A 56 -2.44 -5.48 16.54
C GLU A 56 -3.40 -5.59 15.35
N THR A 57 -4.71 -5.64 15.60
CA THR A 57 -5.73 -5.71 14.53
C THR A 57 -5.67 -4.50 13.60
N ARG A 58 -5.43 -3.30 14.15
CA ARG A 58 -5.29 -2.06 13.36
C ARG A 58 -4.01 -2.07 12.54
N GLU A 59 -2.90 -2.54 13.10
CA GLU A 59 -1.63 -2.68 12.40
C GLU A 59 -1.73 -3.70 11.26
N GLU A 60 -2.36 -4.85 11.51
CA GLU A 60 -2.64 -5.86 10.49
C GLU A 60 -3.48 -5.30 9.34
N ALA A 61 -4.60 -4.65 9.65
CA ALA A 61 -5.45 -4.02 8.64
C ALA A 61 -4.73 -2.90 7.87
N ALA A 62 -3.87 -2.13 8.54
CA ALA A 62 -3.07 -1.09 7.90
C ALA A 62 -2.01 -1.68 6.96
N GLU A 63 -1.35 -2.76 7.36
CA GLU A 63 -0.38 -3.47 6.52
C GLU A 63 -1.05 -4.17 5.35
N GLU A 64 -2.23 -4.77 5.54
CA GLU A 64 -3.03 -5.33 4.44
C GLU A 64 -3.44 -4.24 3.44
N ALA A 65 -4.01 -3.13 3.89
CA ALA A 65 -4.36 -2.01 3.03
C ALA A 65 -3.13 -1.41 2.31
N ARG A 66 -1.96 -1.44 2.95
CA ARG A 66 -0.71 -1.00 2.33
C ARG A 66 -0.28 -1.97 1.22
N ARG A 67 -0.36 -3.28 1.46
CA ARG A 67 -0.07 -4.31 0.45
C ARG A 67 -1.01 -4.19 -0.74
N GLU A 68 -2.31 -4.08 -0.52
CA GLU A 68 -3.30 -3.91 -1.61
C GLU A 68 -3.01 -2.68 -2.47
N ARG A 69 -2.63 -1.55 -1.85
CA ARG A 69 -2.23 -0.34 -2.59
C ARG A 69 -0.96 -0.54 -3.38
N GLU A 70 0.02 -1.26 -2.82
CA GLU A 70 1.26 -1.56 -3.51
C GLU A 70 1.04 -2.49 -4.70
N GLU A 71 0.23 -3.55 -4.53
CA GLU A 71 -0.18 -4.45 -5.60
C GLU A 71 -0.94 -3.71 -6.70
N SER A 72 -1.90 -2.86 -6.34
CA SER A 72 -2.64 -2.03 -7.30
C SER A 72 -1.71 -1.14 -8.12
N ARG A 73 -0.69 -0.54 -7.49
CA ARG A 73 0.33 0.27 -8.19
C ARG A 73 1.20 -0.58 -9.11
N ILE A 74 1.51 -1.82 -8.75
CA ILE A 74 2.26 -2.74 -9.61
C ILE A 74 1.42 -3.08 -10.84
N VAL A 75 0.13 -3.38 -10.68
CA VAL A 75 -0.79 -3.67 -11.80
C VAL A 75 -0.88 -2.47 -12.75
N GLU A 76 -1.12 -1.27 -12.24
CA GLU A 76 -1.15 -0.04 -13.05
C GLU A 76 0.18 0.19 -13.79
N MET A 77 1.31 -0.11 -13.13
CA MET A 77 2.63 0.00 -13.74
C MET A 77 2.83 -1.00 -14.89
N ARG A 78 2.30 -2.22 -14.76
CA ARG A 78 2.36 -3.25 -15.83
C ARG A 78 1.60 -2.79 -17.07
N GLU A 79 0.40 -2.23 -16.92
CA GLU A 79 -0.39 -1.73 -18.04
C GLU A 79 0.37 -0.61 -18.79
N ARG A 80 0.92 0.35 -18.04
CA ARG A 80 1.75 1.42 -18.59
C ARG A 80 3.00 0.91 -19.30
N LEU A 81 3.69 -0.07 -18.71
CA LEU A 81 4.85 -0.72 -19.33
C LEU A 81 4.46 -1.41 -20.63
N GLY A 82 3.37 -2.17 -20.64
CA GLY A 82 2.84 -2.83 -21.84
C GLY A 82 2.59 -1.85 -22.98
N GLU A 83 1.91 -0.73 -22.70
CA GLU A 83 1.72 0.32 -23.70
C GLU A 83 3.02 0.96 -24.19
N ALA A 84 3.95 1.23 -23.26
CA ALA A 84 5.22 1.86 -23.60
C ALA A 84 6.09 0.93 -24.46
N ILE A 85 6.06 -0.37 -24.20
CA ILE A 85 6.75 -1.39 -25.00
C ILE A 85 6.18 -1.41 -26.43
N ARG A 86 4.85 -1.41 -26.60
CA ARG A 86 4.21 -1.35 -27.93
C ARG A 86 4.60 -0.10 -28.72
N LYS A 87 4.81 1.03 -28.02
CA LYS A 87 5.20 2.32 -28.62
C LYS A 87 6.72 2.43 -28.83
N ALA A 88 7.52 1.50 -28.31
CA ALA A 88 8.97 1.55 -28.40
C ALA A 88 9.44 1.28 -29.83
N LYS A 89 10.11 2.26 -30.43
CA LYS A 89 10.62 2.15 -31.81
C LYS A 89 11.92 1.36 -31.91
N ALA A 90 12.66 1.24 -30.81
CA ALA A 90 13.95 0.57 -30.75
C ALA A 90 13.85 -0.76 -29.98
N PRO A 91 14.62 -1.80 -30.37
CA PRO A 91 14.66 -3.05 -29.63
C PRO A 91 15.10 -2.85 -28.17
N LEU A 92 14.31 -3.40 -27.24
CA LEU A 92 14.55 -3.31 -25.81
C LEU A 92 15.46 -4.47 -25.37
N THR A 93 16.75 -4.23 -25.26
CA THR A 93 17.76 -5.31 -25.08
C THR A 93 18.08 -5.63 -23.62
N SER A 94 17.59 -4.82 -22.68
CA SER A 94 17.90 -4.96 -21.26
C SER A 94 16.74 -4.62 -20.37
N ARG A 95 16.74 -5.19 -19.16
CA ARG A 95 15.76 -4.89 -18.12
C ARG A 95 15.73 -3.42 -17.73
N LYS A 96 16.91 -2.78 -17.64
CA LYS A 96 17.03 -1.36 -17.33
C LYS A 96 16.37 -0.47 -18.40
N GLN A 97 16.38 -0.88 -19.66
CA GLN A 97 15.66 -0.16 -20.72
C GLN A 97 14.15 -0.25 -20.52
N LEU A 98 13.61 -1.42 -20.15
CA LEU A 98 12.18 -1.59 -19.83
C LEU A 98 11.76 -0.67 -18.68
N GLU A 99 12.50 -0.72 -17.57
CA GLU A 99 12.25 0.12 -16.39
C GLU A 99 12.46 1.62 -16.66
N GLY A 100 13.19 1.95 -17.74
CA GLY A 100 13.40 3.33 -18.19
C GLY A 100 12.27 3.88 -19.07
N LEU A 101 11.35 3.04 -19.53
CA LEU A 101 10.22 3.47 -20.39
C LEU A 101 9.13 4.22 -19.62
N VAL A 102 9.04 4.00 -18.31
CA VAL A 102 8.00 4.53 -17.44
C VAL A 102 8.62 5.26 -16.25
N SER A 103 7.93 6.29 -15.77
CA SER A 103 8.29 6.98 -14.53
C SER A 103 7.76 6.24 -13.30
N GLY A 104 8.28 6.57 -12.12
CA GLY A 104 7.83 6.02 -10.85
C GLY A 104 8.92 5.30 -10.04
N THR A 105 8.51 4.74 -8.91
CA THR A 105 9.42 4.12 -7.93
C THR A 105 10.08 2.87 -8.49
N GLN A 106 11.39 2.74 -8.28
CA GLN A 106 12.18 1.64 -8.84
C GLN A 106 11.72 0.25 -8.38
N SER A 107 11.25 0.10 -7.13
CA SER A 107 10.71 -1.16 -6.61
C SER A 107 9.47 -1.61 -7.41
N ILE A 108 8.51 -0.71 -7.63
CA ILE A 108 7.27 -0.98 -8.36
C ILE A 108 7.56 -1.34 -9.82
N LYS A 109 8.45 -0.58 -10.49
CA LYS A 109 8.86 -0.88 -11.87
C LYS A 109 9.51 -2.25 -11.98
N SER A 110 10.40 -2.58 -11.03
CA SER A 110 11.07 -3.88 -11.01
C SER A 110 10.07 -5.01 -10.76
N ALA A 111 9.17 -4.85 -9.79
CA ALA A 111 8.14 -5.85 -9.50
C ALA A 111 7.23 -6.09 -10.72
N ALA A 112 6.78 -5.02 -11.39
CA ALA A 112 5.98 -5.10 -12.59
C ALA A 112 6.69 -5.87 -13.72
N VAL A 113 7.95 -5.54 -14.02
CA VAL A 113 8.73 -6.27 -15.05
C VAL A 113 8.93 -7.74 -14.67
N THR A 114 9.20 -8.04 -13.39
CA THR A 114 9.33 -9.43 -12.92
C THR A 114 8.02 -10.19 -13.11
N GLN A 115 6.88 -9.62 -12.71
CA GLN A 115 5.57 -10.25 -12.90
C GLN A 115 5.25 -10.48 -14.37
N MET A 116 5.48 -9.49 -15.26
CA MET A 116 5.24 -9.68 -16.70
C MET A 116 6.11 -10.79 -17.31
N LEU A 117 7.34 -10.99 -16.83
CA LEU A 117 8.20 -12.10 -17.25
C LEU A 117 7.69 -13.43 -16.72
N SER A 118 7.27 -13.49 -15.46
CA SER A 118 6.73 -14.69 -14.81
C SER A 118 5.40 -15.13 -15.43
N ASP A 119 4.53 -14.18 -15.75
CA ASP A 119 3.21 -14.40 -16.37
C ASP A 119 3.33 -14.72 -17.87
N GLY A 120 4.54 -14.65 -18.43
CA GLY A 120 4.80 -14.91 -19.85
C GLY A 120 4.30 -13.82 -20.79
N GLU A 121 3.84 -12.67 -20.27
CA GLU A 121 3.41 -11.52 -21.07
C GLU A 121 4.58 -10.85 -21.78
N LEU A 122 5.76 -10.88 -21.14
CA LEU A 122 7.01 -10.37 -21.69
C LEU A 122 7.95 -11.54 -22.00
N VAL A 123 8.41 -11.62 -23.24
CA VAL A 123 9.31 -12.68 -23.70
C VAL A 123 10.58 -12.11 -24.29
N ARG A 124 11.66 -12.89 -24.23
CA ARG A 124 12.94 -12.56 -24.82
C ARG A 124 13.07 -13.27 -26.17
N VAL A 125 13.17 -12.50 -27.24
CA VAL A 125 13.24 -12.98 -28.62
C VAL A 125 14.66 -12.81 -29.14
N ALA A 126 15.16 -13.77 -29.94
CA ALA A 126 16.45 -13.64 -30.60
C ALA A 126 16.45 -12.43 -31.55
N GLY A 127 17.56 -11.69 -31.59
CA GLY A 127 17.74 -10.60 -32.54
C GLY A 127 18.04 -11.15 -33.94
N GLU A 128 17.42 -10.58 -34.97
CA GLU A 128 17.70 -10.96 -36.36
C GLU A 128 19.16 -10.66 -36.72
N GLY A 129 19.80 -11.59 -37.45
CA GLY A 129 21.16 -11.41 -37.98
C GLY A 129 22.30 -11.47 -36.96
N GLY A 130 22.11 -12.13 -35.81
CA GLY A 130 23.14 -12.24 -34.76
C GLY A 130 23.16 -11.07 -33.78
N SER A 131 22.14 -10.22 -33.81
CA SER A 131 21.96 -9.15 -32.84
C SER A 131 21.50 -9.68 -31.46
N LYS A 132 21.77 -8.92 -30.40
CA LYS A 132 21.43 -9.30 -29.02
C LYS A 132 19.92 -9.54 -28.89
N ALA A 133 19.54 -10.59 -28.17
CA ALA A 133 18.13 -10.87 -27.88
C ALA A 133 17.45 -9.70 -27.15
N HIS A 134 16.24 -9.35 -27.57
CA HIS A 134 15.45 -8.22 -27.08
C HIS A 134 14.11 -8.68 -26.50
N PHE A 135 13.52 -7.83 -25.67
CA PHE A 135 12.22 -8.05 -25.05
C PHE A 135 11.09 -7.59 -25.97
N ARG A 136 10.02 -8.38 -26.04
CA ARG A 136 8.75 -8.06 -26.71
C ARG A 136 7.58 -8.61 -25.91
N LEU A 137 6.38 -8.08 -26.17
CA LEU A 137 5.16 -8.68 -25.64
C LEU A 137 4.86 -10.00 -26.37
N ALA A 138 4.48 -11.04 -25.63
CA ALA A 138 4.21 -12.36 -26.19
C ALA A 138 3.09 -12.34 -27.26
N VAL A 139 2.07 -11.51 -27.07
CA VAL A 139 0.97 -11.30 -28.03
C VAL A 139 1.48 -10.83 -29.40
N GLU A 140 2.60 -10.10 -29.46
CA GLU A 140 3.17 -9.65 -30.73
C GLU A 140 3.98 -10.75 -31.43
N VAL A 141 4.47 -11.74 -30.69
CA VAL A 141 5.26 -12.85 -31.23
C VAL A 141 4.36 -13.94 -31.84
N GLY A 142 3.17 -14.16 -31.27
CA GLY A 142 2.20 -15.16 -31.77
C GLY A 142 1.41 -14.74 -33.01
N ASN A 143 1.48 -13.48 -33.43
CA ASN A 143 0.80 -12.92 -34.60
C ASN A 143 1.72 -12.77 -35.84
N GLN A 144 2.92 -13.37 -35.81
CA GLN A 144 3.84 -13.46 -36.95
C GLN A 144 3.85 -14.88 -37.51
#